data_AF-A0A954L2X8-F1
#
_entry.id   AF-A0A954L2X8-F1
#
_cell.length_a   1.000
_cell.length_b   1.000
_cell.length_c   1.000
_cell.angle_alpha   90.00
_cell.angle_beta   90.00
_cell.angle_gamma   90.00
#
_symmetry.space_group_name_H-M   'P 1'
#
loop_
_entity.id
_entity.type
_entity.pdbx_description
1 polymer ?
#
loop_
_entity_poly.entity_id
_entity_poly.type
_entity_poly.pdbx_seq_one_letter_code
_entity_poly.pdbx_strand_id
1 'polypeptide(L)'
;MSDALLALAAAVSVWLTGVAIVGGLLLRGKSFPQMRRVEFHGVAILCGVGGIATLQFLWGMGGGQLGRSCSIVLGMAGSIAGCAVLVSRRLQRSSEQEPTAGWPRLACLILLLNWLALVAQTLLTPQRFWDERASFGIKAAVLFEDGTLNSPALENPDFVQGHPRYPLLLPLAEVYIYGWIGSVDDRWGKLVPPLLALGLWLSFAGVLTRRCGANVAWVFTLLLATIPVLTTYEYGYLCAQADAVIASFHGLSLLCLWDALQTHERSEQRQAAAAWIIAGLAAGWALFSKDEGIALAMVDGLALVILAVIGSRRRHESDVDQRGTKGTMFGSGGWRMLIAFVVLAAPWFWWRRSLPTTTEMTYFERLNVDGLRGGLATLSWSVPHLLRRMFLEAAEWGLMWWGLLLGAVLFPQRSLRSSQLLLGLDLAGAIAALLVAGMVAPVTLVEHLGGSSHRFLMQLTPVAVLYFAGQCCAHPCPETPREMEATP
;
A
#
# COMPACT_ATOMS: atom_id res chain seq x y z
N MET A 1 12.18 32.16 1.44
CA MET A 1 12.67 30.77 1.35
C MET A 1 12.22 30.25 0.00
N SER A 2 13.06 29.59 -0.79
CA SER A 2 12.66 29.10 -2.12
C SER A 2 11.62 27.98 -2.00
N ASP A 3 10.77 27.82 -3.02
CA ASP A 3 9.74 26.77 -3.07
C ASP A 3 10.33 25.37 -2.89
N ALA A 4 11.53 25.15 -3.43
CA ALA A 4 12.28 23.90 -3.25
C ALA A 4 12.58 23.57 -1.78
N LEU A 5 12.97 24.58 -0.97
CA LEU A 5 13.24 24.38 0.46
C LEU A 5 11.94 24.14 1.23
N LEU A 6 10.84 24.80 0.86
CA LEU A 6 9.51 24.59 1.45
C LEU A 6 8.96 23.21 1.13
N ALA A 7 9.07 22.76 -0.13
CA ALA A 7 8.67 21.43 -0.56
C ALA A 7 9.49 20.34 0.15
N LEU A 8 10.81 20.54 0.29
CA LEU A 8 11.66 19.63 1.05
C LEU A 8 11.24 19.58 2.53
N ALA A 9 10.97 20.73 3.15
CA ALA A 9 10.47 20.79 4.52
C ALA A 9 9.14 20.04 4.68
N ALA A 10 8.23 20.18 3.72
CA ALA A 10 6.96 19.45 3.67
C ALA A 10 7.17 17.92 3.55
N ALA A 11 8.08 17.48 2.69
CA ALA A 11 8.41 16.06 2.57
C ALA A 11 9.03 15.48 3.86
N VAL A 12 9.89 16.25 4.53
CA VAL A 12 10.47 15.87 5.83
C VAL A 12 9.39 15.80 6.91
N SER A 13 8.45 16.76 6.96
CA SER A 13 7.36 16.73 7.94
C SER A 13 6.38 15.59 7.69
N VAL A 14 6.15 15.20 6.43
CA VAL A 14 5.42 13.96 6.07
C VAL A 14 6.09 12.76 6.71
N TRP A 15 7.39 12.58 6.48
CA TRP A 15 8.15 11.47 7.06
C TRP A 15 8.11 11.49 8.60
N LEU A 16 8.33 12.64 9.24
CA LEU A 16 8.30 12.75 10.71
C LEU A 16 6.90 12.52 11.31
N THR A 17 5.84 12.93 10.63
CA THR A 17 4.46 12.60 11.02
C THR A 17 4.25 11.09 11.01
N GLY A 18 4.75 10.43 9.97
CA GLY A 18 4.78 8.98 9.88
C GLY A 18 5.56 8.30 11.00
N VAL A 19 6.73 8.83 11.34
CA VAL A 19 7.55 8.38 12.47
C VAL A 19 6.76 8.50 13.79
N ALA A 20 5.99 9.58 13.96
CA ALA A 20 5.13 9.75 15.14
C ALA A 20 4.02 8.69 15.19
N ILE A 21 3.34 8.43 14.06
CA ILE A 21 2.28 7.43 13.96
C ILE A 21 2.82 6.03 14.27
N VAL A 22 3.86 5.60 13.54
CA VAL A 22 4.47 4.27 13.72
C VAL A 22 5.08 4.17 15.12
N GLY A 23 5.78 5.20 15.58
CA GLY A 23 6.32 5.28 16.93
C GLY A 23 5.26 5.09 18.00
N GLY A 24 4.13 5.80 17.91
CA GLY A 24 3.02 5.68 18.86
C GLY A 24 2.40 4.29 18.91
N LEU A 25 2.33 3.59 17.76
CA LEU A 25 1.87 2.20 17.68
C LEU A 25 2.86 1.23 18.35
N LEU A 26 4.16 1.48 18.26
CA LEU A 26 5.21 0.61 18.81
C LEU A 26 5.60 0.94 20.27
N LEU A 27 5.43 2.18 20.72
CA LEU A 27 5.88 2.70 22.03
C LEU A 27 5.06 2.19 23.23
N ARG A 28 3.92 1.53 23.03
CA ARG A 28 3.04 1.05 24.12
C ARG A 28 3.59 -0.17 24.91
N GLY A 29 4.91 -0.38 24.95
CA GLY A 29 5.52 -1.47 25.73
C GLY A 29 6.98 -1.22 26.12
N LYS A 30 7.41 -1.81 27.25
CA LYS A 30 8.78 -1.73 27.79
C LYS A 30 9.88 -2.34 26.89
N SER A 31 9.50 -2.97 25.79
CA SER A 31 10.40 -3.63 24.85
C SER A 31 9.99 -3.18 23.46
N PHE A 32 10.83 -2.36 22.82
CA PHE A 32 10.58 -1.96 21.44
C PHE A 32 10.56 -3.21 20.56
N PRO A 33 9.52 -3.42 19.74
CA PRO A 33 9.57 -4.46 18.73
C PRO A 33 10.78 -4.25 17.81
N GLN A 34 11.40 -5.34 17.36
CA GLN A 34 12.62 -5.36 16.55
C GLN A 34 12.37 -4.94 15.09
N MET A 35 11.64 -3.84 14.88
CA MET A 35 11.50 -3.24 13.56
C MET A 35 12.86 -2.65 13.17
N ARG A 36 13.45 -3.18 12.09
CA ARG A 36 14.70 -2.68 11.52
C ARG A 36 14.54 -1.20 11.13
N ARG A 37 15.63 -0.43 11.15
CA ARG A 37 15.61 1.00 10.79
C ARG A 37 14.98 1.22 9.42
N VAL A 38 15.45 0.47 8.42
CA VAL A 38 14.98 0.55 7.03
C VAL A 38 13.47 0.36 6.94
N GLU A 39 12.92 -0.65 7.62
CA GLU A 39 11.47 -0.85 7.70
C GLU A 39 10.76 0.34 8.33
N PHE A 40 11.25 0.78 9.49
CA PHE A 40 10.60 1.84 10.23
C PHE A 40 10.49 3.12 9.41
N HIS A 41 11.54 3.49 8.67
CA HIS A 41 11.50 4.64 7.77
C HIS A 41 10.56 4.41 6.59
N GLY A 42 10.55 3.20 6.00
CA GLY A 42 9.63 2.86 4.91
C GLY A 42 8.16 2.98 5.30
N VAL A 43 7.79 2.30 6.40
CA VAL A 43 6.43 2.33 6.94
C VAL A 43 6.07 3.75 7.40
N ALA A 44 7.01 4.48 8.01
CA ALA A 44 6.79 5.87 8.39
C ALA A 44 6.45 6.74 7.18
N ILE A 45 7.19 6.68 6.07
CA ILE A 45 6.89 7.51 4.90
C ILE A 45 5.45 7.27 4.41
N LEU A 46 5.06 6.01 4.24
CA LEU A 46 3.70 5.64 3.81
C LEU A 46 2.63 6.11 4.81
N CYS A 47 2.81 5.84 6.10
CA CYS A 47 1.91 6.30 7.16
C CYS A 47 1.86 7.83 7.27
N GLY A 48 2.94 8.53 6.94
CA GLY A 48 3.02 9.98 6.91
C GLY A 48 2.12 10.57 5.84
N VAL A 49 2.22 10.06 4.61
CA VAL A 49 1.38 10.50 3.49
C VAL A 49 -0.10 10.22 3.78
N GLY A 50 -0.43 8.96 4.11
CA GLY A 50 -1.81 8.59 4.40
C GLY A 50 -2.37 9.30 5.64
N GLY A 51 -1.55 9.44 6.69
CA GLY A 51 -1.92 10.11 7.93
C GLY A 51 -2.22 11.59 7.76
N ILE A 52 -1.36 12.34 7.05
CA ILE A 52 -1.60 13.77 6.80
C ILE A 52 -2.86 13.99 5.97
N ALA A 53 -3.04 13.23 4.89
CA ALA A 53 -4.24 13.34 4.06
C ALA A 53 -5.51 13.02 4.88
N THR A 54 -5.45 12.00 5.74
CA THR A 54 -6.56 11.67 6.66
C THR A 54 -6.83 12.80 7.65
N LEU A 55 -5.80 13.39 8.25
CA LEU A 55 -5.96 14.48 9.22
C LEU A 55 -6.54 15.73 8.57
N GLN A 56 -6.09 16.10 7.37
CA GLN A 56 -6.67 17.21 6.60
C GLN A 56 -8.12 16.91 6.21
N PHE A 57 -8.43 15.68 5.81
CA PHE A 57 -9.79 15.28 5.50
C PHE A 57 -10.71 15.44 6.71
N LEU A 58 -10.32 14.91 7.87
CA LEU A 58 -11.11 15.04 9.10
C LEU A 58 -11.25 16.50 9.55
N TRP A 59 -10.19 17.31 9.41
CA TRP A 59 -10.23 18.74 9.67
C TRP A 59 -11.23 19.46 8.76
N GLY A 60 -11.19 19.19 7.46
CA GLY A 60 -12.12 19.76 6.48
C GLY A 60 -13.56 19.31 6.71
N MET A 61 -13.77 18.04 7.10
CA MET A 61 -15.11 17.54 7.48
C MET A 61 -15.67 18.29 8.70
N GLY A 62 -14.80 18.70 9.63
CA GLY A 62 -15.15 19.55 10.77
C GLY A 62 -15.38 21.02 10.43
N GLY A 63 -15.34 21.41 9.15
CA GLY A 63 -15.46 22.80 8.70
C GLY A 63 -14.16 23.60 8.80
N GLY A 64 -13.03 22.94 9.10
CA GLY A 64 -11.73 23.57 9.15
C GLY A 64 -11.22 23.97 7.76
N GLN A 65 -10.56 25.12 7.67
CA GLN A 65 -10.01 25.60 6.40
C GLN A 65 -8.80 24.74 5.97
N LEU A 66 -8.84 24.24 4.74
CA LEU A 66 -7.72 23.61 4.05
C LEU A 66 -6.84 24.73 3.48
N GLY A 67 -5.53 24.66 3.68
CA GLY A 67 -4.63 25.72 3.21
C GLY A 67 -3.35 25.80 4.03
N ARG A 68 -2.61 26.89 3.83
CA ARG A 68 -1.26 27.08 4.40
C ARG A 68 -1.19 26.87 5.91
N SER A 69 -2.09 27.51 6.66
CA SER A 69 -2.09 27.42 8.13
C SER A 69 -2.30 25.98 8.61
N CYS A 70 -3.25 25.25 8.00
CA CYS A 70 -3.52 23.85 8.34
C CYS A 70 -2.29 22.97 8.06
N SER A 71 -1.71 23.06 6.85
CA SER A 71 -0.55 22.25 6.46
C SER A 71 0.69 22.51 7.31
N ILE A 72 0.96 23.79 7.64
CA ILE A 72 2.09 24.15 8.50
C ILE A 72 1.87 23.66 9.93
N VAL A 73 0.69 23.85 10.51
CA VAL A 73 0.38 23.39 11.88
C VAL A 73 0.48 21.87 11.98
N LEU A 74 -0.13 21.14 11.06
CA LEU A 74 -0.03 19.68 11.00
C LEU A 74 1.43 19.22 10.83
N GLY A 75 2.19 19.88 9.94
CA GLY A 75 3.59 19.57 9.71
C GLY A 75 4.49 19.84 10.91
N MET A 76 4.29 20.95 11.62
CA MET A 76 5.04 21.27 12.84
C MET A 76 4.70 20.29 13.96
N ALA A 77 3.41 20.01 14.20
CA ALA A 77 2.98 19.06 15.22
C ALA A 77 3.54 17.66 14.96
N GLY A 78 3.44 17.18 13.71
CA GLY A 78 4.00 15.91 13.29
C GLY A 78 5.53 15.86 13.40
N SER A 79 6.22 16.95 13.06
CA SER A 79 7.68 17.07 13.18
C SER A 79 8.14 16.99 14.64
N ILE A 80 7.48 17.72 15.54
CA ILE A 80 7.80 17.70 16.97
C ILE A 80 7.58 16.30 17.55
N ALA A 81 6.42 15.69 17.27
CA ALA A 81 6.10 14.35 17.74
C ALA A 81 7.07 13.29 17.17
N GLY A 82 7.38 13.37 15.87
CA GLY A 82 8.32 12.48 15.20
C GLY A 82 9.73 12.58 15.76
N CYS A 83 10.23 13.80 15.96
CA CYS A 83 11.52 14.05 16.60
C CYS A 83 11.56 13.48 18.03
N ALA A 84 10.50 13.67 18.82
CA ALA A 84 10.41 13.09 20.17
C ALA A 84 10.53 11.56 20.13
N VAL A 85 9.84 10.89 19.21
CA VAL A 85 9.96 9.44 19.00
C VAL A 85 11.39 9.04 18.63
N LEU A 86 12.04 9.74 17.69
CA LEU A 86 13.42 9.42 17.28
C LEU A 86 14.41 9.57 18.44
N VAL A 87 14.26 10.62 19.26
CA VAL A 87 15.09 10.84 20.46
C VAL A 87 14.86 9.71 21.46
N SER A 88 13.61 9.37 21.78
CA SER A 88 13.29 8.26 22.68
C SER A 88 13.88 6.92 22.19
N ARG A 89 13.79 6.64 20.88
CA ARG A 89 14.38 5.44 20.28
C ARG A 89 15.90 5.44 20.34
N ARG A 90 16.54 6.58 20.12
CA ARG A 90 18.00 6.72 20.20
C ARG A 90 18.50 6.41 21.62
N LEU A 91 17.79 6.88 22.64
CA LEU A 91 18.14 6.64 24.04
C LEU A 91 17.98 5.17 24.45
N GLN A 92 17.03 4.46 23.86
CA GLN A 92 16.77 3.04 24.17
C GLN A 92 17.64 2.06 23.37
N ARG A 93 18.41 2.55 22.39
CA ARG A 93 19.12 1.68 21.46
C ARG A 93 20.44 1.19 22.06
N SER A 94 20.48 -0.09 22.43
CA SER A 94 21.74 -0.81 22.58
C SER A 94 22.45 -0.88 21.22
N SER A 95 23.78 -0.79 21.23
CA SER A 95 24.62 -0.79 20.02
C SER A 95 24.46 -2.07 19.20
N GLU A 96 23.41 -2.17 18.40
CA GLU A 96 23.32 -3.17 17.33
C GLU A 96 24.40 -2.85 16.30
N GLN A 97 25.44 -3.67 16.24
CA GLN A 97 26.37 -3.65 15.13
C GLN A 97 25.60 -4.05 13.86
N GLU A 98 25.37 -3.10 12.97
CA GLU A 98 24.86 -3.42 11.65
C GLU A 98 25.95 -4.21 10.89
N PRO A 99 25.65 -5.41 10.38
CA PRO A 99 26.62 -6.20 9.64
C PRO A 99 27.11 -5.42 8.42
N THR A 100 28.42 -5.34 8.25
CA THR A 100 29.13 -4.61 7.20
C THR A 100 29.15 -5.37 5.86
N ALA A 101 28.01 -5.85 5.39
CA ALA A 101 27.93 -6.54 4.11
C ALA A 101 27.99 -5.54 2.93
N GLY A 102 28.85 -5.82 1.94
CA GLY A 102 29.02 -4.97 0.75
C GLY A 102 27.78 -4.90 -0.15
N TRP A 103 27.08 -6.02 -0.34
CA TRP A 103 25.92 -6.09 -1.24
C TRP A 103 24.74 -5.20 -0.82
N PRO A 104 24.24 -5.24 0.44
CA PRO A 104 23.19 -4.32 0.90
C PRO A 104 23.51 -2.84 0.70
N ARG A 105 24.78 -2.44 0.84
CA ARG A 105 25.21 -1.06 0.62
C ARG A 105 25.12 -0.67 -0.86
N LEU A 106 25.59 -1.54 -1.75
CA LEU A 106 25.46 -1.34 -3.19
C LEU A 106 23.99 -1.28 -3.61
N ALA A 107 23.16 -2.19 -3.12
CA ALA A 107 21.73 -2.19 -3.41
C ALA A 107 21.03 -0.93 -2.90
N CYS A 108 21.37 -0.45 -1.71
CA CYS A 108 20.88 0.81 -1.18
C CYS A 108 21.31 2.01 -2.04
N LEU A 109 22.55 2.03 -2.53
CA LEU A 109 23.03 3.07 -3.45
C LEU A 109 22.24 3.06 -4.77
N ILE A 110 22.02 1.88 -5.36
CA ILE A 110 21.21 1.74 -6.60
C ILE A 110 19.78 2.24 -6.35
N LEU A 111 19.18 1.86 -5.23
CA LEU A 111 17.84 2.30 -4.84
C LEU A 111 17.77 3.82 -4.68
N LEU A 112 18.77 4.43 -4.03
CA LEU A 112 18.87 5.87 -3.85
C LEU A 112 19.01 6.59 -5.19
N LEU A 113 19.89 6.12 -6.08
CA LEU A 113 20.06 6.71 -7.41
C LEU A 113 18.78 6.61 -8.24
N ASN A 114 18.09 5.48 -8.18
CA ASN A 114 16.80 5.29 -8.85
C ASN A 114 15.73 6.25 -8.30
N TRP A 115 15.66 6.39 -6.98
CA TRP A 115 14.75 7.34 -6.33
C TRP A 115 15.05 8.80 -6.70
N LEU A 116 16.33 9.19 -6.69
CA LEU A 116 16.75 10.54 -7.08
C LEU A 116 16.41 10.82 -8.56
N ALA A 117 16.58 9.83 -9.44
CA ALA A 117 16.18 9.93 -10.84
C ALA A 117 14.66 10.13 -10.97
N LEU A 118 13.87 9.38 -10.20
CA LEU A 118 12.41 9.50 -10.16
C LEU A 118 11.97 10.90 -9.70
N VAL A 119 12.58 11.42 -8.63
CA VAL A 119 12.32 12.79 -8.13
C VAL A 119 12.72 13.83 -9.18
N ALA A 120 13.90 13.71 -9.78
CA ALA A 120 14.35 14.64 -10.81
C ALA A 120 13.40 14.67 -12.01
N GLN A 121 13.01 13.51 -12.54
CA GLN A 121 12.06 13.42 -13.66
C GLN A 121 10.67 13.98 -13.30
N THR A 122 10.22 13.73 -12.07
CA THR A 122 8.98 14.29 -11.54
C THR A 122 9.00 15.82 -11.55
N LEU A 123 10.10 16.43 -11.09
CA LEU A 123 10.24 17.89 -11.04
C LEU A 123 10.48 18.52 -12.41
N LEU A 124 11.03 17.77 -13.37
CA LEU A 124 11.25 18.24 -14.74
C LEU A 124 9.98 18.23 -15.59
N THR A 125 8.92 17.52 -15.16
CA THR A 125 7.71 17.34 -15.95
C THR A 125 6.47 17.78 -15.18
N PRO A 126 5.64 18.69 -15.74
CA PRO A 126 4.34 19.00 -15.15
C PRO A 126 3.42 17.76 -15.15
N GLN A 127 2.26 17.87 -14.51
CA GLN A 127 1.20 16.89 -14.68
C GLN A 127 0.79 16.89 -16.16
N ARG A 128 0.93 15.73 -16.82
CA ARG A 128 0.78 15.63 -18.28
C ARG A 128 -0.37 14.73 -18.70
N PHE A 129 -0.73 13.77 -17.86
CA PHE A 129 -1.74 12.78 -18.21
C PHE A 129 -3.14 13.28 -17.88
N TRP A 130 -4.11 12.75 -18.63
CA TRP A 130 -5.50 13.14 -18.51
C TRP A 130 -6.04 12.93 -17.09
N ASP A 131 -6.02 11.70 -16.56
CA ASP A 131 -6.52 11.40 -15.21
C ASP A 131 -5.77 12.14 -14.11
N GLU A 132 -4.46 12.29 -14.28
CA GLU A 132 -3.61 13.04 -13.36
C GLU A 132 -4.13 14.47 -13.19
N ARG A 133 -4.42 15.16 -14.30
CA ARG A 133 -4.93 16.54 -14.29
C ARG A 133 -6.41 16.62 -13.95
N ALA A 134 -7.25 15.83 -14.63
CA ALA A 134 -8.70 15.96 -14.62
C ALA A 134 -9.36 15.31 -13.39
N SER A 135 -8.74 14.31 -12.77
CA SER A 135 -9.30 13.64 -11.58
C SER A 135 -8.62 14.03 -10.27
N PHE A 136 -7.29 14.16 -10.25
CA PHE A 136 -6.55 14.34 -8.99
C PHE A 136 -6.02 15.77 -8.83
N GLY A 137 -5.24 16.26 -9.78
CA GLY A 137 -4.60 17.58 -9.71
C GLY A 137 -5.60 18.73 -9.67
N ILE A 138 -6.65 18.71 -10.49
CA ILE A 138 -7.69 19.75 -10.44
C ILE A 138 -8.41 19.77 -9.09
N LYS A 139 -8.68 18.59 -8.49
CA LYS A 139 -9.26 18.52 -7.14
C LYS A 139 -8.33 19.11 -6.11
N ALA A 140 -7.03 18.79 -6.18
CA ALA A 140 -6.05 19.34 -5.26
C ALA A 140 -5.99 20.87 -5.37
N ALA A 141 -5.96 21.42 -6.58
CA ALA A 141 -5.98 22.86 -6.82
C ALA A 141 -7.24 23.51 -6.24
N VAL A 142 -8.43 22.97 -6.54
CA VAL A 142 -9.70 23.51 -6.02
C VAL A 142 -9.78 23.44 -4.50
N LEU A 143 -9.39 22.29 -3.89
CA LEU A 143 -9.37 22.14 -2.44
C LEU A 143 -8.43 23.13 -1.75
N PHE A 144 -7.32 23.47 -2.39
CA PHE A 144 -6.35 24.44 -1.88
C PHE A 144 -6.84 25.88 -2.02
N GLU A 145 -7.34 26.28 -3.20
CA GLU A 145 -7.79 27.64 -3.49
C GLU A 145 -9.07 28.00 -2.71
N ASP A 146 -10.06 27.10 -2.70
CA ASP A 146 -11.32 27.32 -1.97
C ASP A 146 -11.16 27.07 -0.46
N GLY A 147 -10.14 26.30 -0.08
CA GLY A 147 -9.82 25.97 1.30
C GLY A 147 -10.89 25.17 2.03
N THR A 148 -11.68 24.38 1.32
CA THR A 148 -12.78 23.58 1.89
C THR A 148 -13.02 22.29 1.11
N LEU A 149 -13.51 21.24 1.79
CA LEU A 149 -13.98 20.02 1.13
C LEU A 149 -15.29 20.23 0.36
N ASN A 150 -16.09 21.22 0.76
CA ASN A 150 -17.44 21.47 0.21
C ASN A 150 -17.40 22.56 -0.87
N SER A 151 -16.41 22.51 -1.76
CA SER A 151 -16.34 23.43 -2.89
C SER A 151 -17.48 23.16 -3.86
N PRO A 152 -18.26 24.18 -4.28
CA PRO A 152 -19.28 24.01 -5.31
C PRO A 152 -18.72 23.48 -6.64
N ALA A 153 -17.44 23.74 -6.94
CA ALA A 153 -16.79 23.21 -8.13
C ALA A 153 -16.64 21.68 -8.07
N LEU A 154 -16.40 21.11 -6.89
CA LEU A 154 -16.29 19.66 -6.70
C LEU A 154 -17.66 18.95 -6.76
N GLU A 155 -18.73 19.67 -6.51
CA GLU A 155 -20.11 19.18 -6.65
C GLU A 155 -20.64 19.30 -8.08
N ASN A 156 -19.97 20.08 -8.95
CA ASN A 156 -20.39 20.24 -10.32
C ASN A 156 -19.98 19.02 -11.17
N PRO A 157 -20.95 18.25 -11.73
CA PRO A 157 -20.66 17.05 -12.50
C PRO A 157 -19.86 17.32 -13.79
N ASP A 158 -19.98 18.53 -14.37
CA ASP A 158 -19.27 18.91 -15.60
C ASP A 158 -17.80 19.29 -15.32
N PHE A 159 -17.49 19.70 -14.09
CA PHE A 159 -16.16 20.17 -13.69
C PHE A 159 -15.22 19.01 -13.35
N VAL A 160 -15.68 18.04 -12.55
CA VAL A 160 -14.87 16.91 -12.07
C VAL A 160 -14.86 15.73 -13.05
N GLN A 161 -15.40 15.92 -14.26
CA GLN A 161 -15.43 14.99 -15.39
C GLN A 161 -15.46 13.51 -15.00
N GLY A 162 -16.65 13.02 -14.65
CA GLY A 162 -16.93 11.59 -14.52
C GLY A 162 -16.71 11.01 -13.12
N HIS A 163 -15.89 11.60 -12.25
CA HIS A 163 -15.54 10.99 -10.96
C HIS A 163 -15.61 11.92 -9.72
N PRO A 164 -16.76 12.58 -9.47
CA PRO A 164 -16.93 13.43 -8.27
C PRO A 164 -16.69 12.64 -6.97
N ARG A 165 -17.09 11.37 -6.96
CA ARG A 165 -16.95 10.46 -5.82
C ARG A 165 -15.59 9.79 -5.68
N TYR A 166 -14.60 10.11 -6.51
CA TYR A 166 -13.26 9.57 -6.26
C TYR A 166 -12.70 10.07 -4.93
N PRO A 167 -12.08 9.17 -4.14
CA PRO A 167 -11.38 9.49 -2.91
C PRO A 167 -10.37 10.64 -3.00
N LEU A 168 -10.16 11.30 -1.85
CA LEU A 168 -9.38 12.54 -1.76
C LEU A 168 -7.98 12.35 -1.15
N LEU A 169 -7.49 11.13 -0.90
CA LEU A 169 -6.17 10.95 -0.29
C LEU A 169 -5.06 11.62 -1.08
N LEU A 170 -4.97 11.33 -2.39
CA LEU A 170 -3.94 11.93 -3.25
C LEU A 170 -4.13 13.45 -3.40
N PRO A 171 -5.34 13.97 -3.72
CA PRO A 171 -5.58 15.40 -3.75
C PRO A 171 -5.20 16.13 -2.45
N LEU A 172 -5.51 15.58 -1.28
CA LEU A 172 -5.16 16.19 0.00
C LEU A 172 -3.66 16.12 0.27
N ALA A 173 -2.99 15.03 -0.11
CA ALA A 173 -1.53 14.95 -0.03
C ALA A 173 -0.86 16.05 -0.88
N GLU A 174 -1.41 16.38 -2.06
CA GLU A 174 -0.95 17.50 -2.89
C GLU A 174 -1.27 18.87 -2.25
N VAL A 175 -2.49 19.07 -1.73
CA VAL A 175 -2.90 20.27 -0.97
C VAL A 175 -1.96 20.53 0.21
N TYR A 176 -1.47 19.48 0.86
CA TYR A 176 -0.47 19.60 1.92
C TYR A 176 0.81 20.28 1.41
N ILE A 177 1.35 19.84 0.28
CA ILE A 177 2.54 20.43 -0.34
C ILE A 177 2.26 21.87 -0.80
N TYR A 178 1.12 22.13 -1.43
CA TYR A 178 0.70 23.48 -1.82
C TYR A 178 0.59 24.41 -0.61
N GLY A 179 0.09 23.91 0.53
CA GLY A 179 0.05 24.64 1.79
C GLY A 179 1.41 25.12 2.28
N TRP A 180 2.47 24.32 2.11
CA TRP A 180 3.81 24.73 2.49
C TRP A 180 4.39 25.79 1.55
N ILE A 181 4.22 25.60 0.24
CA ILE A 181 4.74 26.50 -0.79
C ILE A 181 3.97 27.83 -0.77
N GLY A 182 2.65 27.76 -0.58
CA GLY A 182 1.73 28.89 -0.62
C GLY A 182 1.10 29.14 -1.99
N SER A 183 1.28 28.24 -2.96
CA SER A 183 0.67 28.30 -4.29
C SER A 183 0.48 26.90 -4.87
N VAL A 184 -0.41 26.78 -5.86
CA VAL A 184 -0.56 25.58 -6.68
C VAL A 184 0.60 25.49 -7.67
N ASP A 185 1.40 24.44 -7.55
CA ASP A 185 2.43 24.08 -8.52
C ASP A 185 2.44 22.56 -8.68
N ASP A 186 2.01 22.11 -9.85
CA ASP A 186 1.75 20.71 -10.15
C ASP A 186 3.01 19.84 -10.07
N ARG A 187 4.20 20.40 -10.37
CA ARG A 187 5.48 19.68 -10.25
C ARG A 187 5.81 19.35 -8.81
N TRP A 188 5.58 20.29 -7.89
CA TRP A 188 5.82 20.07 -6.47
C TRP A 188 4.79 19.13 -5.86
N GLY A 189 3.51 19.23 -6.25
CA GLY A 189 2.45 18.31 -5.82
C GLY A 189 2.79 16.85 -6.16
N LYS A 190 3.35 16.61 -7.35
CA LYS A 190 3.77 15.27 -7.81
C LYS A 190 4.91 14.64 -6.99
N LEU A 191 5.49 15.30 -6.00
CA LEU A 191 6.48 14.66 -5.10
C LEU A 191 5.88 13.54 -4.24
N VAL A 192 4.54 13.47 -4.11
CA VAL A 192 3.87 12.44 -3.32
C VAL A 192 4.15 11.01 -3.83
N PRO A 193 3.93 10.65 -5.12
CA PRO A 193 4.24 9.31 -5.61
C PRO A 193 5.71 8.86 -5.43
N PRO A 194 6.75 9.68 -5.69
CA PRO A 194 8.14 9.30 -5.38
C PRO A 194 8.39 9.03 -3.90
N LEU A 195 7.72 9.73 -2.98
CA LEU A 195 7.81 9.42 -1.55
C LEU A 195 7.17 8.06 -1.24
N LEU A 196 5.99 7.78 -1.81
CA LEU A 196 5.31 6.49 -1.65
C LEU A 196 6.16 5.33 -2.20
N ALA A 197 6.81 5.51 -3.36
CA ALA A 197 7.73 4.55 -3.93
C ALA A 197 8.86 4.18 -2.95
N LEU A 198 9.54 5.20 -2.42
CA LEU A 198 10.61 5.00 -1.42
C LEU A 198 10.08 4.30 -0.17
N GLY A 199 8.92 4.72 0.33
CA GLY A 199 8.26 4.12 1.49
C GLY A 199 7.98 2.64 1.30
N LEU A 200 7.45 2.25 0.13
CA LEU A 200 7.20 0.86 -0.25
C LEU A 200 8.49 0.06 -0.33
N TRP A 201 9.51 0.57 -1.03
CA TRP A 201 10.79 -0.13 -1.21
C TRP A 201 11.52 -0.38 0.11
N LEU A 202 11.58 0.64 0.99
CA LEU A 202 12.22 0.49 2.30
C LEU A 202 11.41 -0.44 3.22
N SER A 203 10.08 -0.43 3.13
CA SER A 203 9.23 -1.41 3.84
C SER A 203 9.54 -2.84 3.40
N PHE A 204 9.64 -3.09 2.10
CA PHE A 204 10.01 -4.39 1.53
C PHE A 204 11.40 -4.84 2.00
N ALA A 205 12.41 -3.99 1.85
CA ALA A 205 13.77 -4.31 2.29
C ALA A 205 13.81 -4.65 3.78
N GLY A 206 13.11 -3.87 4.61
CA GLY A 206 13.09 -4.04 6.05
C GLY A 206 12.40 -5.33 6.51
N VAL A 207 11.20 -5.61 6.01
CA VAL A 207 10.41 -6.80 6.38
C VAL A 207 11.09 -8.06 5.87
N LEU A 208 11.48 -8.09 4.58
CA LEU A 208 12.12 -9.26 3.99
C LEU A 208 13.50 -9.52 4.61
N THR A 209 14.25 -8.50 5.04
CA THR A 209 15.56 -8.74 5.67
C THR A 209 15.38 -9.50 6.99
N ARG A 210 14.30 -9.26 7.74
CA ARG A 210 14.00 -10.04 8.95
C ARG A 210 13.62 -11.48 8.65
N ARG A 211 12.79 -11.70 7.63
CA ARG A 211 12.20 -13.02 7.37
C ARG A 211 13.03 -13.92 6.45
N CYS A 212 13.84 -13.32 5.58
CA CYS A 212 14.47 -14.01 4.45
C CYS A 212 15.99 -13.74 4.34
N GLY A 213 16.54 -12.88 5.20
CA GLY A 213 17.92 -12.44 5.14
C GLY A 213 18.16 -11.28 4.16
N ALA A 214 19.28 -10.59 4.34
CA ALA A 214 19.57 -9.33 3.65
C ALA A 214 19.71 -9.48 2.13
N ASN A 215 20.37 -10.54 1.66
CA ASN A 215 20.62 -10.70 0.23
C ASN A 215 19.32 -10.85 -0.57
N VAL A 216 18.44 -11.75 -0.12
CA VAL A 216 17.10 -11.95 -0.71
C VAL A 216 16.29 -10.66 -0.64
N ALA A 217 16.24 -10.02 0.53
CA ALA A 217 15.49 -8.79 0.71
C ALA A 217 15.88 -7.68 -0.26
N TRP A 218 17.17 -7.42 -0.42
CA TRP A 218 17.66 -6.37 -1.31
C TRP A 218 17.50 -6.73 -2.80
N VAL A 219 17.66 -8.00 -3.18
CA VAL A 219 17.38 -8.45 -4.56
C VAL A 219 15.91 -8.19 -4.93
N PHE A 220 14.97 -8.61 -4.08
CA PHE A 220 13.54 -8.44 -4.34
C PHE A 220 13.08 -6.98 -4.22
N THR A 221 13.73 -6.20 -3.36
CA THR A 221 13.47 -4.75 -3.30
C THR A 221 13.95 -4.05 -4.58
N LEU A 222 15.14 -4.40 -5.09
CA LEU A 222 15.64 -3.88 -6.36
C LEU A 222 14.79 -4.33 -7.54
N LEU A 223 14.32 -5.59 -7.53
CA LEU A 223 13.36 -6.07 -8.51
C LEU A 223 12.10 -5.18 -8.49
N LEU A 224 11.49 -4.97 -7.32
CA LEU A 224 10.33 -4.11 -7.18
C LEU A 224 10.57 -2.67 -7.67
N ALA A 225 11.73 -2.11 -7.33
CA ALA A 225 12.10 -0.74 -7.67
C ALA A 225 12.44 -0.53 -9.15
N THR A 226 12.72 -1.59 -9.90
CA THR A 226 13.14 -1.50 -11.30
C THR A 226 12.09 -2.03 -12.28
N ILE A 227 10.90 -2.43 -11.81
CA ILE A 227 9.79 -2.79 -12.71
C ILE A 227 9.31 -1.54 -13.47
N PRO A 228 9.36 -1.54 -14.81
CA PRO A 228 9.04 -0.35 -15.61
C PRO A 228 7.62 0.18 -15.40
N VAL A 229 6.62 -0.70 -15.27
CA VAL A 229 5.22 -0.28 -15.06
C VAL A 229 5.04 0.58 -13.81
N LEU A 230 5.82 0.34 -12.76
CA LEU A 230 5.76 1.12 -11.53
C LEU A 230 6.55 2.42 -11.61
N THR A 231 7.55 2.52 -12.48
CA THR A 231 8.49 3.64 -12.48
C THR A 231 8.29 4.54 -13.69
N THR A 232 8.69 4.08 -14.87
CA THR A 232 8.82 4.90 -16.08
C THR A 232 7.57 4.93 -16.96
N TYR A 233 6.61 4.03 -16.70
CA TYR A 233 5.37 3.96 -17.46
C TYR A 233 4.41 5.11 -17.13
N GLU A 234 3.46 5.37 -18.02
CA GLU A 234 2.53 6.51 -17.97
C GLU A 234 1.69 6.61 -16.70
N TYR A 235 1.52 5.48 -16.01
CA TYR A 235 0.70 5.35 -14.81
C TYR A 235 1.50 5.06 -13.53
N GLY A 236 2.83 4.99 -13.63
CA GLY A 236 3.73 4.69 -12.51
C GLY A 236 3.99 5.89 -11.60
N TYR A 237 5.04 5.83 -10.77
CA TYR A 237 5.40 6.86 -9.80
C TYR A 237 5.88 8.19 -10.41
N LEU A 238 6.04 8.30 -11.73
CA LEU A 238 6.29 9.57 -12.41
C LEU A 238 5.04 10.42 -12.62
N CYS A 239 3.86 9.81 -12.47
CA CYS A 239 2.58 10.50 -12.58
C CYS A 239 1.90 10.59 -11.21
N ALA A 240 1.18 11.67 -10.96
CA ALA A 240 0.28 11.80 -9.83
C ALA A 240 -1.08 11.13 -10.12
N GLN A 241 -1.06 9.84 -10.46
CA GLN A 241 -2.26 9.02 -10.52
C GLN A 241 -2.38 8.11 -9.29
N ALA A 242 -3.61 7.79 -8.92
CA ALA A 242 -3.88 6.98 -7.73
C ALA A 242 -3.51 5.50 -7.87
N ASP A 243 -3.24 4.98 -9.07
CA ASP A 243 -2.97 3.55 -9.26
C ASP A 243 -1.65 3.12 -8.59
N ALA A 244 -0.58 3.91 -8.71
CA ALA A 244 0.70 3.65 -8.01
C ALA A 244 0.59 3.90 -6.49
N VAL A 245 -0.30 4.81 -6.10
CA VAL A 245 -0.66 5.07 -4.69
C VAL A 245 -1.34 3.85 -4.08
N ILE A 246 -2.30 3.26 -4.79
CA ILE A 246 -2.93 1.99 -4.40
C ILE A 246 -1.89 0.88 -4.33
N ALA A 247 -1.03 0.73 -5.34
CA ALA A 247 0.03 -0.29 -5.31
C ALA A 247 0.87 -0.18 -4.02
N SER A 248 1.21 1.04 -3.61
CA SER A 248 1.96 1.30 -2.38
C SER A 248 1.21 0.89 -1.11
N PHE A 249 -0.05 1.30 -0.97
CA PHE A 249 -0.83 1.03 0.24
C PHE A 249 -1.36 -0.41 0.31
N HIS A 250 -1.85 -0.97 -0.79
CA HIS A 250 -2.23 -2.40 -0.86
C HIS A 250 -1.01 -3.30 -0.67
N GLY A 251 0.11 -2.98 -1.32
CA GLY A 251 1.38 -3.67 -1.13
C GLY A 251 1.88 -3.64 0.32
N LEU A 252 1.80 -2.49 1.00
CA LEU A 252 2.11 -2.40 2.42
C LEU A 252 1.15 -3.23 3.28
N SER A 253 -0.15 -3.19 2.97
CA SER A 253 -1.16 -3.95 3.72
C SER A 253 -0.84 -5.44 3.70
N LEU A 254 -0.65 -6.00 2.50
CA LEU A 254 -0.34 -7.42 2.36
C LEU A 254 1.05 -7.79 2.86
N LEU A 255 2.05 -6.89 2.77
CA LEU A 255 3.35 -7.10 3.39
C LEU A 255 3.24 -7.24 4.91
N CYS A 256 2.47 -6.38 5.57
CA CYS A 256 2.24 -6.44 7.01
C CYS A 256 1.42 -7.67 7.41
N LEU A 257 0.40 -8.06 6.63
CA LEU A 257 -0.36 -9.29 6.88
C LEU A 257 0.52 -10.54 6.70
N TRP A 258 1.34 -10.56 5.66
CA TRP A 258 2.28 -11.64 5.39
C TRP A 258 3.31 -11.79 6.52
N ASP A 259 3.82 -10.68 7.07
CA ASP A 259 4.72 -10.67 8.24
C ASP A 259 3.99 -11.17 9.51
N ALA A 260 2.76 -10.67 9.74
CA ALA A 260 1.96 -11.03 10.91
C ALA A 260 1.56 -12.52 10.92
N LEU A 261 1.26 -13.09 9.77
CA LEU A 261 0.88 -14.51 9.63
C LEU A 261 2.05 -15.49 9.81
N GLN A 262 3.30 -15.02 9.69
CA GLN A 262 4.51 -15.82 9.95
C GLN A 262 4.98 -15.74 11.40
N THR A 263 4.38 -14.85 12.19
CA THR A 263 4.78 -14.62 13.57
C THR A 263 4.18 -15.70 14.49
N HIS A 264 5.04 -16.56 15.06
CA HIS A 264 4.61 -17.65 15.95
C HIS A 264 4.99 -17.44 17.42
N GLU A 265 6.03 -16.64 17.70
CA GLU A 265 6.55 -16.46 19.05
C GLU A 265 5.76 -15.44 19.88
N ARG A 266 5.65 -15.68 21.20
CA ARG A 266 4.98 -14.76 22.13
C ARG A 266 5.66 -13.39 22.21
N SER A 267 6.99 -13.35 22.14
CA SER A 267 7.82 -12.13 22.08
C SER A 267 7.43 -11.23 20.89
N GLU A 268 7.09 -11.84 19.76
CA GLU A 268 6.74 -11.15 18.51
C GLU A 268 5.26 -10.73 18.43
N GLN A 269 4.39 -11.16 19.36
CA GLN A 269 2.95 -10.86 19.30
C GLN A 269 2.61 -9.36 19.29
N ARG A 270 3.43 -8.52 19.94
CA ARG A 270 3.25 -7.06 19.89
C ARG A 270 3.58 -6.49 18.52
N GLN A 271 4.62 -7.01 17.87
CA GLN A 271 4.97 -6.61 16.53
C GLN A 271 3.88 -7.04 15.54
N ALA A 272 3.40 -8.27 15.66
CA ALA A 272 2.25 -8.73 14.90
C ALA A 272 1.02 -7.83 15.13
N ALA A 273 0.74 -7.41 16.36
CA ALA A 273 -0.35 -6.48 16.66
C ALA A 273 -0.23 -5.16 15.90
N ALA A 274 0.96 -4.55 15.89
CA ALA A 274 1.21 -3.32 15.15
C ALA A 274 1.08 -3.57 13.64
N ALA A 275 1.61 -4.69 13.13
CA ALA A 275 1.47 -5.07 11.73
C ALA A 275 0.00 -5.23 11.29
N TRP A 276 -0.87 -5.85 12.12
CA TRP A 276 -2.31 -5.92 11.85
C TRP A 276 -2.97 -4.53 11.79
N ILE A 277 -2.61 -3.62 12.69
CA ILE A 277 -3.13 -2.25 12.69
C ILE A 277 -2.65 -1.51 11.43
N ILE A 278 -1.35 -1.57 11.13
CA ILE A 278 -0.77 -0.93 9.95
C ILE A 278 -1.39 -1.50 8.66
N ALA A 279 -1.64 -2.80 8.61
CA ALA A 279 -2.33 -3.43 7.47
C ALA A 279 -3.75 -2.87 7.29
N GLY A 280 -4.51 -2.72 8.38
CA GLY A 280 -5.85 -2.12 8.33
C GLY A 280 -5.83 -0.65 7.92
N LEU A 281 -4.88 0.13 8.43
CA LEU A 281 -4.68 1.52 8.01
C LEU A 281 -4.32 1.62 6.52
N ALA A 282 -3.37 0.80 6.07
CA ALA A 282 -2.93 0.78 4.68
C ALA A 282 -4.05 0.34 3.73
N ALA A 283 -4.84 -0.68 4.07
CA ALA A 283 -6.03 -1.04 3.29
C ALA A 283 -7.06 0.11 3.25
N GLY A 284 -7.24 0.82 4.36
CA GLY A 284 -8.10 2.00 4.41
C GLY A 284 -7.59 3.14 3.53
N TRP A 285 -6.28 3.35 3.46
CA TRP A 285 -5.67 4.36 2.57
C TRP A 285 -5.69 3.94 1.10
N ALA A 286 -5.54 2.66 0.78
CA ALA A 286 -5.75 2.17 -0.59
C ALA A 286 -7.18 2.48 -1.06
N LEU A 287 -8.18 2.16 -0.22
CA LEU A 287 -9.58 2.53 -0.44
C LEU A 287 -9.77 4.04 -0.56
N PHE A 288 -9.08 4.82 0.28
CA PHE A 288 -9.16 6.28 0.27
C PHE A 288 -8.35 6.93 -0.88
N SER A 289 -7.76 6.14 -1.79
CA SER A 289 -7.03 6.64 -2.96
C SER A 289 -7.85 6.57 -4.26
N LYS A 290 -8.58 5.45 -4.47
CA LYS A 290 -9.43 5.21 -5.66
C LYS A 290 -10.46 4.13 -5.35
N ASP A 291 -11.49 4.01 -6.19
CA ASP A 291 -12.56 3.02 -6.01
C ASP A 291 -12.09 1.57 -6.16
N GLU A 292 -11.05 1.30 -6.95
CA GLU A 292 -10.41 -0.01 -7.04
C GLU A 292 -9.85 -0.48 -5.69
N GLY A 293 -9.48 0.45 -4.80
CA GLY A 293 -9.09 0.13 -3.43
C GLY A 293 -10.23 -0.49 -2.61
N ILE A 294 -11.50 -0.23 -2.95
CA ILE A 294 -12.66 -0.91 -2.34
C ILE A 294 -12.66 -2.38 -2.77
N ALA A 295 -12.49 -2.64 -4.07
CA ALA A 295 -12.46 -4.01 -4.60
C ALA A 295 -11.30 -4.81 -3.99
N LEU A 296 -10.11 -4.22 -3.89
CA LEU A 296 -8.96 -4.87 -3.25
C LEU A 296 -9.19 -5.13 -1.76
N ALA A 297 -9.75 -4.18 -1.01
CA ALA A 297 -10.09 -4.39 0.40
C ALA A 297 -11.13 -5.52 0.60
N MET A 298 -12.08 -5.66 -0.32
CA MET A 298 -13.02 -6.79 -0.32
C MET A 298 -12.33 -8.13 -0.60
N VAL A 299 -11.38 -8.15 -1.54
CA VAL A 299 -10.56 -9.32 -1.86
C VAL A 299 -9.69 -9.72 -0.66
N ASP A 300 -9.00 -8.76 -0.03
CA ASP A 300 -8.20 -8.97 1.18
C ASP A 300 -9.06 -9.59 2.30
N GLY A 301 -10.24 -9.01 2.54
CA GLY A 301 -11.19 -9.49 3.55
C GLY A 301 -11.68 -10.91 3.27
N LEU A 302 -12.01 -11.22 2.02
CA LEU A 302 -12.44 -12.56 1.61
C LEU A 302 -11.31 -13.58 1.76
N ALA A 303 -10.08 -13.25 1.33
CA ALA A 303 -8.92 -14.11 1.47
C ALA A 303 -8.63 -14.43 2.94
N LEU A 304 -8.73 -13.43 3.82
CA LEU A 304 -8.62 -13.59 5.27
C LEU A 304 -9.73 -14.49 5.85
N VAL A 305 -10.99 -14.33 5.43
CA VAL A 305 -12.09 -15.22 5.84
C VAL A 305 -11.84 -16.66 5.41
N ILE A 306 -11.40 -16.89 4.16
CA ILE A 306 -11.07 -18.23 3.67
C ILE A 306 -9.96 -18.86 4.52
N LEU A 307 -8.90 -18.11 4.84
CA LEU A 307 -7.83 -18.57 5.71
C LEU A 307 -8.31 -18.89 7.13
N ALA A 308 -9.22 -18.08 7.68
CA ALA A 308 -9.82 -18.32 8.99
C ALA A 308 -10.61 -19.65 9.00
N VAL A 309 -11.41 -19.89 7.96
CA VAL A 309 -12.18 -21.13 7.79
C VAL A 309 -11.24 -22.34 7.67
N ILE A 310 -10.23 -22.29 6.80
CA ILE A 310 -9.25 -23.37 6.62
C ILE A 310 -8.49 -23.64 7.93
N GLY A 311 -8.06 -22.58 8.62
CA GLY A 311 -7.31 -22.67 9.88
C GLY A 311 -8.14 -23.24 11.04
N SER A 312 -9.46 -22.96 11.07
CA SER A 312 -10.36 -23.48 12.10
C SER A 312 -10.54 -25.00 12.02
N ARG A 313 -10.63 -25.55 10.80
CA ARG A 313 -10.80 -26.99 10.56
C ARG A 313 -9.58 -27.79 11.03
N ARG A 314 -8.37 -27.35 10.66
CA ARG A 314 -7.12 -28.02 11.08
C ARG A 314 -6.92 -28.03 12.59
N ARG A 315 -7.40 -26.99 13.29
CA ARG A 315 -7.32 -26.93 14.75
C ARG A 315 -8.27 -27.92 15.41
N HIS A 316 -9.49 -28.07 14.91
CA HIS A 316 -10.46 -29.00 15.50
C HIS A 316 -9.94 -30.44 15.56
N GLU A 317 -9.21 -30.87 14.53
CA GLU A 317 -8.57 -32.19 14.49
C GLU A 317 -7.41 -32.34 15.49
N SER A 318 -6.75 -31.24 15.85
CA SER A 318 -5.59 -31.24 16.76
C SER A 318 -5.92 -30.94 18.22
N ASP A 319 -7.13 -30.43 18.51
CA ASP A 319 -7.49 -29.87 19.83
C ASP A 319 -8.32 -30.82 20.72
N VAL A 320 -8.46 -32.08 20.34
CA VAL A 320 -9.03 -33.11 21.23
C VAL A 320 -8.16 -33.29 22.50
N ASP A 321 -6.87 -32.92 22.46
CA ASP A 321 -5.93 -33.18 23.56
C ASP A 321 -5.35 -31.95 24.31
N GLN A 322 -5.64 -30.69 23.96
CA GLN A 322 -4.99 -29.53 24.62
C GLN A 322 -5.94 -28.38 24.99
N ARG A 323 -6.64 -28.53 26.13
CA ARG A 323 -7.58 -27.56 26.75
C ARG A 323 -6.98 -26.23 27.24
N GLY A 324 -5.77 -25.85 26.85
CA GLY A 324 -5.09 -24.65 27.36
C GLY A 324 -5.01 -23.52 26.33
N THR A 325 -5.96 -22.58 26.37
CA THR A 325 -5.77 -21.20 25.88
C THR A 325 -5.34 -21.01 24.42
N LYS A 326 -6.00 -21.67 23.46
CA LYS A 326 -5.82 -21.37 22.02
C LYS A 326 -6.70 -20.21 21.55
N GLY A 327 -6.16 -19.00 21.70
CA GLY A 327 -6.66 -17.81 21.01
C GLY A 327 -6.79 -18.06 19.52
N THR A 328 -7.95 -17.74 18.96
CA THR A 328 -8.20 -17.74 17.52
C THR A 328 -7.16 -16.83 16.86
N MET A 329 -6.36 -17.37 15.91
CA MET A 329 -5.33 -16.61 15.17
C MET A 329 -5.94 -15.37 14.50
N PHE A 330 -7.23 -15.44 14.20
CA PHE A 330 -8.07 -14.38 13.64
C PHE A 330 -8.79 -13.50 14.66
N GLY A 331 -8.79 -13.86 15.95
CA GLY A 331 -9.57 -13.18 16.97
C GLY A 331 -9.12 -11.74 17.18
N SER A 332 -7.99 -11.55 17.87
CA SER A 332 -7.54 -10.20 18.24
C SER A 332 -6.82 -9.46 17.12
N GLY A 333 -6.09 -10.18 16.25
CA GLY A 333 -5.39 -9.58 15.10
C GLY A 333 -6.36 -9.06 14.03
N GLY A 334 -7.28 -9.91 13.57
CA GLY A 334 -8.30 -9.55 12.58
C GLY A 334 -9.18 -8.39 13.04
N TRP A 335 -9.60 -8.37 14.31
CA TRP A 335 -10.36 -7.24 14.86
C TRP A 335 -9.55 -5.93 14.86
N ARG A 336 -8.26 -5.96 15.19
CA ARG A 336 -7.42 -4.75 15.16
C ARG A 336 -7.30 -4.17 13.76
N MET A 337 -7.12 -5.04 12.76
CA MET A 337 -7.12 -4.64 11.35
C MET A 337 -8.47 -4.03 10.95
N LEU A 338 -9.57 -4.71 11.27
CA LEU A 338 -10.92 -4.24 10.93
C LEU A 338 -11.23 -2.88 11.57
N ILE A 339 -10.90 -2.68 12.86
CA ILE A 339 -11.08 -1.38 13.53
C ILE A 339 -10.26 -0.30 12.83
N ALA A 340 -8.99 -0.57 12.58
CA ALA A 340 -8.10 0.38 11.91
C ALA A 340 -8.61 0.76 10.51
N PHE A 341 -9.09 -0.22 9.74
CA PHE A 341 -9.70 -0.01 8.43
C PHE A 341 -10.99 0.83 8.54
N VAL A 342 -11.91 0.47 9.43
CA VAL A 342 -13.20 1.16 9.60
C VAL A 342 -13.01 2.60 10.06
N VAL A 343 -12.06 2.87 10.95
CA VAL A 343 -11.74 4.24 11.41
C VAL A 343 -11.37 5.16 10.25
N LEU A 344 -10.70 4.65 9.22
CA LEU A 344 -10.36 5.42 8.02
C LEU A 344 -11.49 5.43 6.98
N ALA A 345 -12.08 4.28 6.73
CA ALA A 345 -13.06 4.12 5.65
C ALA A 345 -14.41 4.79 5.97
N ALA A 346 -14.86 4.75 7.23
CA ALA A 346 -16.19 5.24 7.61
C ALA A 346 -16.36 6.76 7.39
N PRO A 347 -15.43 7.65 7.81
CA PRO A 347 -15.53 9.08 7.51
C PRO A 347 -15.61 9.36 6.00
N TRP A 348 -14.80 8.64 5.21
CA TRP A 348 -14.81 8.77 3.76
C TRP A 348 -16.16 8.38 3.16
N PHE A 349 -16.70 7.20 3.49
CA PHE A 349 -18.01 6.78 2.99
C PHE A 349 -19.14 7.72 3.44
N TRP A 350 -19.03 8.28 4.64
CA TRP A 350 -19.98 9.27 5.14
C TRP A 350 -19.96 10.56 4.32
N TRP A 351 -18.78 11.07 3.94
CA TRP A 351 -18.68 12.23 3.07
C TRP A 351 -19.08 11.89 1.63
N ARG A 352 -18.61 10.77 1.09
CA ARG A 352 -18.89 10.31 -0.28
C ARG A 352 -20.39 10.28 -0.61
N ARG A 353 -21.25 9.99 0.37
CA ARG A 353 -22.71 9.92 0.18
C ARG A 353 -23.34 11.27 -0.22
N SER A 354 -22.72 12.41 0.12
CA SER A 354 -23.23 13.74 -0.24
C SER A 354 -22.85 14.17 -1.65
N LEU A 355 -21.92 13.46 -2.29
CA LEU A 355 -21.45 13.79 -3.63
C LEU A 355 -22.39 13.24 -4.70
N PRO A 356 -22.51 13.92 -5.86
CA PRO A 356 -23.32 13.46 -6.97
C PRO A 356 -22.84 12.10 -7.49
N THR A 357 -23.77 11.33 -8.06
CA THR A 357 -23.44 10.13 -8.83
C THR A 357 -23.29 10.48 -10.30
N THR A 358 -22.36 9.82 -10.99
CA THR A 358 -22.25 9.85 -12.45
C THR A 358 -22.61 8.47 -13.01
N THR A 359 -22.96 8.44 -14.30
CA THR A 359 -23.38 7.21 -15.01
C THR A 359 -22.32 6.11 -14.98
N GLU A 360 -21.04 6.47 -14.89
CA GLU A 360 -19.91 5.55 -14.83
C GLU A 360 -19.79 4.78 -13.51
N MET A 361 -20.59 5.09 -12.49
CA MET A 361 -20.48 4.49 -11.15
C MET A 361 -21.51 3.40 -10.84
N THR A 362 -22.24 2.91 -11.84
CA THR A 362 -23.33 1.92 -11.66
C THR A 362 -22.86 0.45 -11.69
N TYR A 363 -21.57 0.18 -11.49
CA TYR A 363 -21.02 -1.20 -11.51
C TYR A 363 -21.78 -2.14 -10.57
N PHE A 364 -22.05 -1.71 -9.33
CA PHE A 364 -22.76 -2.54 -8.35
C PHE A 364 -24.20 -2.87 -8.72
N GLU A 365 -24.89 -1.96 -9.42
CA GLU A 365 -26.26 -2.21 -9.91
C GLU A 365 -26.28 -3.26 -11.03
N ARG A 366 -25.17 -3.37 -11.77
CA ARG A 366 -24.98 -4.34 -12.85
C ARG A 366 -24.42 -5.68 -12.38
N LEU A 367 -23.95 -5.78 -11.14
CA LEU A 367 -23.53 -7.03 -10.50
C LEU A 367 -24.76 -7.89 -10.12
N ASN A 368 -25.49 -8.35 -11.13
CA ASN A 368 -26.57 -9.32 -11.00
C ASN A 368 -26.30 -10.57 -11.86
N VAL A 369 -27.04 -11.64 -11.59
CA VAL A 369 -26.81 -12.95 -12.23
C VAL A 369 -26.93 -12.85 -13.75
N ASP A 370 -27.89 -12.09 -14.26
CA ASP A 370 -28.13 -11.93 -15.69
C ASP A 370 -26.99 -11.13 -16.37
N GLY A 371 -26.53 -10.04 -15.73
CA GLY A 371 -25.39 -9.25 -16.17
C GLY A 371 -24.11 -10.08 -16.22
N LEU A 372 -23.84 -10.87 -15.19
CA LEU A 372 -22.69 -11.78 -15.17
C LEU A 372 -22.81 -12.85 -16.25
N ARG A 373 -23.98 -13.47 -16.39
CA ARG A 373 -24.21 -14.50 -17.41
C ARG A 373 -24.04 -13.95 -18.83
N GLY A 374 -24.58 -12.76 -19.10
CA GLY A 374 -24.42 -12.08 -20.37
C GLY A 374 -22.97 -11.68 -20.65
N GLY A 375 -22.24 -11.29 -19.59
CA GLY A 375 -20.83 -10.94 -19.67
C GLY A 375 -19.88 -12.12 -19.87
N LEU A 376 -20.30 -13.37 -19.67
CA LEU A 376 -19.40 -14.55 -19.77
C LEU A 376 -18.68 -14.64 -21.13
N ALA A 377 -19.33 -14.21 -22.22
CA ALA A 377 -18.72 -14.19 -23.55
C ALA A 377 -17.47 -13.29 -23.64
N THR A 378 -17.40 -12.24 -22.81
CA THR A 378 -16.24 -11.32 -22.75
C THR A 378 -14.96 -12.01 -22.30
N LEU A 379 -15.05 -13.09 -21.52
CA LEU A 379 -13.89 -13.83 -21.01
C LEU A 379 -13.02 -14.42 -22.12
N SER A 380 -13.62 -14.73 -23.27
CA SER A 380 -12.90 -15.23 -24.45
C SER A 380 -11.86 -14.22 -24.98
N TRP A 381 -12.07 -12.93 -24.72
CA TRP A 381 -11.13 -11.86 -25.06
C TRP A 381 -10.34 -11.40 -23.82
N SER A 382 -11.01 -11.17 -22.69
CA SER A 382 -10.41 -10.62 -21.48
C SER A 382 -9.29 -11.50 -20.91
N VAL A 383 -9.48 -12.82 -20.88
CA VAL A 383 -8.47 -13.73 -20.31
C VAL A 383 -7.21 -13.77 -21.17
N PRO A 384 -7.26 -14.01 -22.51
CA PRO A 384 -6.07 -13.92 -23.35
C PRO A 384 -5.40 -12.55 -23.31
N HIS A 385 -6.17 -11.46 -23.25
CA HIS A 385 -5.64 -10.11 -23.12
C HIS A 385 -4.82 -9.94 -21.84
N LEU A 386 -5.38 -10.29 -20.67
CA LEU A 386 -4.64 -10.20 -19.41
C LEU A 386 -3.41 -11.11 -19.38
N LEU A 387 -3.51 -12.34 -19.88
CA LEU A 387 -2.36 -13.24 -19.95
C LEU A 387 -1.26 -12.70 -20.86
N ARG A 388 -1.62 -12.10 -22.00
CA ARG A 388 -0.66 -11.42 -22.88
C ARG A 388 0.02 -10.27 -22.15
N ARG A 389 -0.74 -9.39 -21.49
CA ARG A 389 -0.18 -8.28 -20.69
C ARG A 389 0.79 -8.83 -19.64
N MET A 390 0.36 -9.78 -18.83
CA MET A 390 1.18 -10.32 -17.73
C MET A 390 2.44 -11.05 -18.20
N PHE A 391 2.36 -11.88 -19.24
CA PHE A 391 3.45 -12.82 -19.55
C PHE A 391 4.22 -12.49 -20.81
N LEU A 392 3.64 -11.76 -21.78
CA LEU A 392 4.29 -11.48 -23.06
C LEU A 392 4.86 -10.06 -23.15
N GLU A 393 4.37 -9.13 -22.34
CA GLU A 393 4.84 -7.73 -22.33
C GLU A 393 5.94 -7.50 -21.30
N ALA A 394 6.96 -8.36 -21.32
CA ALA A 394 8.07 -8.33 -20.36
C ALA A 394 8.85 -7.00 -20.35
N ALA A 395 8.79 -6.21 -21.42
CA ALA A 395 9.39 -4.87 -21.47
C ALA A 395 8.74 -3.90 -20.47
N GLU A 396 7.47 -4.10 -20.12
CA GLU A 396 6.71 -3.26 -19.19
C GLU A 396 6.69 -3.85 -17.78
N TRP A 397 6.50 -5.18 -17.69
CA TRP A 397 6.30 -5.89 -16.43
C TRP A 397 7.58 -6.52 -15.86
N GLY A 398 8.68 -6.49 -16.62
CA GLY A 398 9.86 -7.29 -16.31
C GLY A 398 9.54 -8.79 -16.32
N LEU A 399 10.17 -9.54 -15.42
CA LEU A 399 9.98 -10.98 -15.27
C LEU A 399 9.19 -11.36 -14.01
N MET A 400 8.49 -10.41 -13.39
CA MET A 400 7.85 -10.66 -12.09
C MET A 400 6.73 -11.70 -12.16
N TRP A 401 5.90 -11.68 -13.21
CA TRP A 401 4.79 -12.63 -13.39
C TRP A 401 5.33 -14.05 -13.65
N TRP A 402 6.41 -14.15 -14.43
CA TRP A 402 7.15 -15.40 -14.60
C TRP A 402 7.77 -15.89 -13.29
N GLY A 403 8.33 -14.99 -12.48
CA GLY A 403 8.86 -15.30 -11.16
C GLY A 403 7.79 -15.84 -10.20
N LEU A 404 6.61 -15.23 -10.19
CA LEU A 404 5.45 -15.74 -9.44
C LEU A 404 5.09 -17.17 -9.86
N LEU A 405 4.97 -17.42 -11.17
CA LEU A 405 4.61 -18.74 -11.69
C LEU A 405 5.69 -19.77 -11.34
N LEU A 406 6.96 -19.41 -11.56
CA LEU A 406 8.10 -20.27 -11.25
C LEU A 406 8.16 -20.60 -9.75
N GLY A 407 7.95 -19.62 -8.87
CA GLY A 407 7.91 -19.83 -7.42
C GLY A 407 6.80 -20.78 -7.01
N ALA A 408 5.59 -20.65 -7.60
CA ALA A 408 4.47 -21.54 -7.33
C ALA A 408 4.73 -22.98 -7.81
N VAL A 409 5.36 -23.15 -8.96
CA VAL A 409 5.67 -24.47 -9.56
C VAL A 409 6.82 -25.17 -8.83
N LEU A 410 7.89 -24.44 -8.49
CA LEU A 410 9.06 -25.03 -7.83
C LEU A 410 8.81 -25.35 -6.36
N PHE A 411 7.92 -24.58 -5.68
CA PHE A 411 7.68 -24.73 -4.25
C PHE A 411 6.18 -24.80 -3.89
N PRO A 412 5.40 -25.72 -4.48
CA PRO A 412 3.94 -25.74 -4.34
C PRO A 412 3.49 -25.92 -2.88
N GLN A 413 4.26 -26.66 -2.08
CA GLN A 413 3.98 -26.84 -0.65
C GLN A 413 4.08 -25.52 0.15
N ARG A 414 4.99 -24.61 -0.26
CA ARG A 414 5.14 -23.31 0.39
C ARG A 414 3.97 -22.38 0.05
N SER A 415 3.41 -22.49 -1.15
CA SER A 415 2.20 -21.78 -1.57
C SER A 415 0.97 -22.10 -0.71
N LEU A 416 0.92 -23.28 -0.09
CA LEU A 416 -0.19 -23.70 0.78
C LEU A 416 -0.05 -23.20 2.23
N ARG A 417 1.04 -22.51 2.57
CA ARG A 417 1.20 -21.88 3.89
C ARG A 417 0.31 -20.64 3.99
N SER A 418 -0.24 -20.36 5.16
CA SER A 418 -1.23 -19.28 5.33
C SER A 418 -0.77 -17.92 4.78
N SER A 419 0.50 -17.57 4.97
CA SER A 419 1.05 -16.30 4.46
C SER A 419 1.16 -16.25 2.93
N GLN A 420 1.55 -17.35 2.28
CA GLN A 420 1.62 -17.41 0.81
C GLN A 420 0.25 -17.64 0.17
N LEU A 421 -0.59 -18.42 0.83
CA LEU A 421 -1.96 -18.67 0.41
C LEU A 421 -2.78 -17.37 0.46
N LEU A 422 -2.54 -16.49 1.45
CA LEU A 422 -3.11 -15.13 1.47
C LEU A 422 -2.82 -14.40 0.16
N LEU A 423 -1.54 -14.31 -0.21
CA LEU A 423 -1.10 -13.58 -1.40
C LEU A 423 -1.61 -14.22 -2.69
N GLY A 424 -1.64 -15.56 -2.75
CA GLY A 424 -2.18 -16.29 -3.90
C GLY A 424 -3.69 -16.09 -4.06
N LEU A 425 -4.45 -16.12 -2.95
CA LEU A 425 -5.88 -15.84 -2.94
C LEU A 425 -6.17 -14.39 -3.30
N ASP A 426 -5.37 -13.44 -2.82
CA ASP A 426 -5.49 -12.03 -3.18
C ASP A 426 -5.27 -11.81 -4.67
N LEU A 427 -4.15 -12.28 -5.23
CA LEU A 427 -3.86 -12.13 -6.65
C LEU A 427 -4.92 -12.76 -7.55
N ALA A 428 -5.38 -13.97 -7.20
CA ALA A 428 -6.45 -14.64 -7.92
C ALA A 428 -7.78 -13.88 -7.79
N GLY A 429 -8.12 -13.41 -6.59
CA GLY A 429 -9.34 -12.64 -6.31
C GLY A 429 -9.36 -11.29 -7.02
N ALA A 430 -8.23 -10.59 -7.06
CA ALA A 430 -8.11 -9.30 -7.73
C ALA A 430 -8.18 -9.46 -9.26
N ILE A 431 -7.52 -10.46 -9.85
CA ILE A 431 -7.65 -10.76 -11.29
C ILE A 431 -9.11 -11.13 -11.60
N ALA A 432 -9.77 -11.93 -10.76
CA ALA A 432 -11.18 -12.26 -10.93
C ALA A 432 -12.07 -11.01 -10.83
N ALA A 433 -11.80 -10.09 -9.89
CA ALA A 433 -12.52 -8.83 -9.75
C ALA A 433 -12.38 -7.96 -11.01
N LEU A 434 -11.18 -7.89 -11.61
CA LEU A 434 -10.96 -7.18 -12.87
C LEU A 434 -11.76 -7.80 -14.04
N LEU A 435 -11.76 -9.14 -14.14
CA LEU A 435 -12.55 -9.84 -15.15
C LEU A 435 -14.05 -9.56 -14.97
N VAL A 436 -14.54 -9.60 -13.73
CA VAL A 436 -15.93 -9.28 -13.40
C VAL A 436 -16.25 -7.81 -13.73
N ALA A 437 -15.35 -6.87 -13.44
CA ALA A 437 -15.52 -5.48 -13.82
C ALA A 437 -15.66 -5.33 -15.35
N GLY A 438 -14.83 -6.02 -16.13
CA GLY A 438 -14.94 -6.07 -17.59
C GLY A 438 -16.24 -6.69 -18.10
N MET A 439 -16.81 -7.65 -17.37
CA MET A 439 -18.09 -8.29 -17.71
C MET A 439 -19.29 -7.36 -17.52
N VAL A 440 -19.23 -6.44 -16.55
CA VAL A 440 -20.36 -5.56 -16.19
C VAL A 440 -20.17 -4.11 -16.63
N ALA A 441 -19.04 -3.79 -17.28
CA ALA A 441 -18.73 -2.44 -17.72
C ALA A 441 -19.77 -1.90 -18.73
N PRO A 442 -20.14 -0.61 -18.65
CA PRO A 442 -21.08 0.02 -19.58
C PRO A 442 -20.52 0.30 -20.98
N VAL A 443 -19.20 0.36 -21.08
CA VAL A 443 -18.43 0.70 -22.28
C VAL A 443 -17.94 -0.56 -22.98
N THR A 444 -17.50 -0.42 -24.23
CA THR A 444 -16.98 -1.57 -24.98
C THR A 444 -15.81 -2.21 -24.23
N LEU A 445 -15.79 -3.55 -24.20
CA LEU A 445 -14.79 -4.31 -23.46
C LEU A 445 -13.36 -3.92 -23.82
N VAL A 446 -13.12 -3.69 -25.12
CA VAL A 446 -11.79 -3.37 -25.65
C VAL A 446 -11.33 -1.99 -25.18
N GLU A 447 -12.20 -0.99 -25.19
CA GLU A 447 -11.85 0.36 -24.68
C GLU A 447 -11.64 0.32 -23.17
N HIS A 448 -12.56 -0.31 -22.44
CA HIS A 448 -12.51 -0.34 -20.99
C HIS A 448 -11.32 -1.13 -20.47
N LEU A 449 -11.25 -2.43 -20.76
CA LEU A 449 -10.23 -3.31 -20.22
C LEU A 449 -8.90 -3.16 -20.97
N GLY A 450 -8.92 -2.80 -22.25
CA GLY A 450 -7.70 -2.52 -23.01
C GLY A 450 -6.92 -1.30 -22.49
N GLY A 451 -7.63 -0.26 -22.03
CA GLY A 451 -7.03 0.94 -21.43
C GLY A 451 -6.75 0.82 -19.92
N SER A 452 -7.56 0.06 -19.18
CA SER A 452 -7.44 -0.03 -17.71
C SER A 452 -6.60 -1.21 -17.20
N SER A 453 -6.38 -2.26 -18.00
CA SER A 453 -5.69 -3.48 -17.53
C SER A 453 -4.30 -3.21 -16.96
N HIS A 454 -3.53 -2.29 -17.57
CA HIS A 454 -2.20 -1.94 -17.05
C HIS A 454 -2.27 -1.30 -15.67
N ARG A 455 -3.21 -0.38 -15.50
CA ARG A 455 -3.40 0.36 -14.26
C ARG A 455 -3.79 -0.58 -13.13
N PHE A 456 -4.71 -1.50 -13.40
CA PHE A 456 -5.13 -2.50 -12.42
C PHE A 456 -4.01 -3.50 -12.09
N LEU A 457 -3.37 -4.10 -13.09
CA LEU A 457 -2.28 -5.06 -12.86
C LEU A 457 -1.08 -4.43 -12.16
N MET A 458 -0.84 -3.12 -12.35
CA MET A 458 0.19 -2.38 -11.61
C MET A 458 -0.08 -2.38 -10.10
N GLN A 459 -1.34 -2.24 -9.67
CA GLN A 459 -1.73 -2.27 -8.27
C GLN A 459 -1.34 -3.60 -7.59
N LEU A 460 -1.30 -4.70 -8.35
CA LEU A 460 -0.95 -6.04 -7.87
C LEU A 460 0.55 -6.35 -7.90
N THR A 461 1.36 -5.48 -8.48
CA THR A 461 2.80 -5.70 -8.67
C THR A 461 3.53 -6.01 -7.36
N PRO A 462 3.36 -5.22 -6.27
CA PRO A 462 4.07 -5.50 -5.03
C PRO A 462 3.70 -6.86 -4.43
N VAL A 463 2.45 -7.27 -4.59
CA VAL A 463 1.94 -8.56 -4.09
C VAL A 463 2.57 -9.73 -4.85
N ALA A 464 2.68 -9.63 -6.17
CA ALA A 464 3.33 -10.64 -7.00
C ALA A 464 4.82 -10.79 -6.66
N VAL A 465 5.52 -9.66 -6.45
CA VAL A 465 6.92 -9.65 -6.02
C VAL A 465 7.08 -10.24 -4.62
N LEU A 466 6.18 -9.91 -3.69
CA LEU A 466 6.19 -10.44 -2.32
C LEU A 466 5.93 -11.96 -2.30
N TYR A 467 4.99 -12.43 -3.11
CA TYR A 467 4.73 -13.86 -3.28
C TYR A 467 6.03 -14.56 -3.72
N PHE A 468 6.65 -14.09 -4.81
CA PHE A 468 7.88 -14.69 -5.32
C PHE A 468 9.02 -14.61 -4.29
N ALA A 469 9.20 -13.48 -3.61
CA ALA A 469 10.18 -13.32 -2.55
C ALA A 469 10.00 -14.38 -1.46
N GLY A 470 8.77 -14.53 -0.95
CA GLY A 470 8.46 -15.47 0.10
C GLY A 470 8.56 -16.95 -0.31
N GLN A 471 8.46 -17.27 -1.61
CA GLN A 471 8.82 -18.60 -2.13
C GLN A 471 10.33 -18.86 -2.08
N CYS A 472 11.14 -17.83 -2.32
CA CYS A 472 12.60 -17.91 -2.30
C CYS A 472 13.22 -17.83 -0.90
N CYS A 473 12.45 -17.43 0.12
CA CYS A 473 12.93 -17.42 1.50
C CYS A 473 13.24 -18.86 1.95
N ALA A 474 14.52 -19.18 2.09
CA ALA A 474 14.93 -20.39 2.77
C ALA A 474 14.46 -20.26 4.22
N HIS A 475 13.51 -21.08 4.64
CA HIS A 475 13.36 -21.26 6.07
C HIS A 475 14.68 -21.85 6.55
N PRO A 476 15.27 -21.32 7.64
CA PRO A 476 16.20 -22.14 8.38
C PRO A 476 15.47 -23.46 8.61
N CYS A 477 16.00 -24.54 8.03
CA CYS A 477 15.58 -25.88 8.40
C CYS A 477 15.60 -25.86 9.93
N PRO A 478 14.47 -26.14 10.62
CA PRO A 478 14.43 -26.07 12.08
C PRO A 478 15.68 -26.78 12.54
N GLU A 479 16.59 -26.03 13.18
CA GLU A 479 17.94 -26.52 13.48
C GLU A 479 17.74 -27.92 14.01
N THR A 480 18.22 -28.92 13.26
CA THR A 480 18.19 -30.32 13.69
C THR A 480 18.57 -30.29 15.14
N PRO A 481 17.65 -30.67 16.06
CA PRO A 481 17.79 -30.35 17.48
C PRO A 481 19.20 -30.70 17.84
N ARG A 482 20.02 -29.69 18.20
CA ARG A 482 21.44 -29.89 18.52
C ARG A 482 21.48 -31.13 19.37
N GLU A 483 21.97 -32.22 18.79
CA GLU A 483 22.07 -33.48 19.50
C GLU A 483 22.74 -33.09 20.80
N MET A 484 22.05 -33.37 21.90
CA MET A 484 22.59 -33.18 23.23
C MET A 484 23.97 -33.82 23.18
N GLU A 485 25.02 -33.02 23.08
CA GLU A 485 26.37 -33.45 23.35
C GLU A 485 26.28 -33.96 24.78
N ALA A 486 26.19 -35.29 24.87
CA ALA A 486 26.24 -36.00 26.11
C ALA A 486 27.60 -35.66 26.71
N THR A 487 27.58 -34.76 27.69
CA THR A 487 28.69 -34.63 28.63
C THR A 487 28.93 -36.00 29.26
N PRO A 488 30.14 -36.57 29.17
CA PRO A 488 30.47 -37.84 29.78
C PRO A 488 30.42 -37.81 31.31
#